data_AF-A0AAN0XZN8-F1
#
_entry.id   AF-A0AAN0XZN8-F1
#
_cell.length_a   1.000
_cell.length_b   1.000
_cell.length_c   1.000
_cell.angle_alpha   90.00
_cell.angle_beta   90.00
_cell.angle_gamma   90.00
#
_symmetry.space_group_name_H-M   'P 1'
#
loop_
_entity.id
_entity.type
_entity.pdbx_description
1 polymer ?
#
loop_
_entity_poly.entity_id
_entity_poly.type
_entity_poly.pdbx_seq_one_letter_code
_entity_poly.pdbx_strand_id
1 'polypeptide(L)' 'MAMTISNPSRVFVIGATRVADPAPNQNFADAYALLQMQPNYAVIRHTMMHEADGVLNDKNELIYTVPLIPAKHNG' A
#
# COMPACT_ATOMS: atom_id res chain seq x y z
N MET A 1 33.47 -1.18 2.47
CA MET A 1 32.30 -2.05 2.73
C MET A 1 31.10 -1.37 2.12
N ALA A 2 30.52 -1.93 1.05
CA ALA A 2 29.33 -1.37 0.44
C ALA A 2 28.15 -1.54 1.41
N MET A 3 27.53 -0.44 1.82
CA MET A 3 26.25 -0.50 2.54
C MET A 3 25.22 -1.03 1.56
N THR A 4 24.84 -2.29 1.69
CA THR A 4 23.66 -2.83 1.01
C THR A 4 22.47 -2.09 1.60
N ILE A 5 21.98 -1.07 0.90
CA ILE A 5 20.75 -0.36 1.27
C ILE A 5 19.62 -1.37 1.05
N SER A 6 19.24 -2.06 2.10
CA SER A 6 18.07 -2.94 2.11
C SER A 6 16.85 -2.05 1.91
N ASN A 7 16.37 -1.93 0.67
CA ASN A 7 15.14 -1.19 0.39
C ASN A 7 14.03 -1.74 1.31
N PRO A 8 13.34 -0.88 2.07
CA PRO A 8 12.32 -1.32 3.01
C PRO A 8 11.20 -2.04 2.25
N SER A 9 10.69 -3.14 2.82
CA SER A 9 9.61 -3.89 2.19
C SER A 9 8.31 -3.09 2.25
N ARG A 10 7.65 -2.89 1.11
CA ARG A 10 6.39 -2.14 1.06
C ARG A 10 5.23 -3.02 1.48
N VAL A 11 4.34 -2.46 2.31
CA VAL A 11 3.13 -3.14 2.80
C VAL A 11 1.95 -2.18 2.70
N PHE A 12 0.87 -2.64 2.07
CA PHE A 12 -0.38 -1.90 1.95
C PHE A 12 -1.38 -2.40 2.99
N VAL A 13 -1.93 -1.50 3.80
CA VAL A 13 -2.95 -1.80 4.81
C VAL A 13 -4.28 -1.29 4.29
N ILE A 14 -5.20 -2.23 4.03
CA ILE A 14 -6.55 -1.95 3.50
C ILE A 14 -7.55 -2.39 4.57
N GLY A 15 -8.01 -1.44 5.38
CA GLY A 15 -8.82 -1.75 6.57
C GLY A 15 -8.06 -2.60 7.57
N ALA A 16 -8.56 -3.82 7.85
CA ALA A 16 -7.89 -4.77 8.73
C ALA A 16 -6.86 -5.67 8.01
N THR A 17 -6.81 -5.62 6.68
CA THR A 17 -5.99 -6.53 5.86
C THR A 17 -4.63 -5.91 5.58
N ARG A 18 -3.56 -6.67 5.84
CA ARG A 18 -2.19 -6.31 5.41
C ARG A 18 -1.85 -7.07 4.14
N VAL A 19 -1.44 -6.34 3.11
CA VAL A 19 -1.13 -6.85 1.78
C VAL A 19 0.33 -6.56 1.50
N ALA A 20 1.11 -7.60 1.24
CA ALA A 20 2.47 -7.42 0.76
C ALA A 20 2.44 -6.75 -0.61
N ASP A 21 3.44 -5.93 -0.90
CA ASP A 21 3.54 -5.28 -2.20
C ASP A 21 3.55 -6.29 -3.36
N PRO A 22 2.59 -6.20 -4.30
CA PRO A 22 2.53 -7.10 -5.46
C PRO A 22 3.70 -6.90 -6.44
N ALA A 23 4.41 -5.76 -6.38
CA ALA A 23 5.51 -5.44 -7.28
C ALA A 23 6.68 -4.74 -6.55
N PRO A 24 7.44 -5.46 -5.70
CA PRO A 24 8.50 -4.89 -4.85
C PRO A 24 9.65 -4.24 -5.63
N ASN A 25 9.84 -4.61 -6.89
CA ASN A 25 10.90 -4.08 -7.74
C ASN A 25 10.44 -2.87 -8.59
N GLN A 26 9.15 -2.56 -8.60
CA GLN A 26 8.58 -1.46 -9.38
C GLN A 26 8.46 -0.19 -8.55
N ASN A 27 8.15 0.93 -9.20
CA ASN A 27 7.84 2.16 -8.48
C ASN A 27 6.50 2.02 -7.70
N PHE A 28 6.24 2.96 -6.79
CA PHE A 28 5.01 2.96 -6.00
C PHE A 28 3.74 3.03 -6.87
N ALA A 29 3.74 3.83 -7.93
CA ALA A 29 2.58 4.04 -8.79
C ALA A 29 2.15 2.75 -9.49
N ASP A 30 3.09 1.97 -10.00
CA ASP A 30 2.85 0.68 -10.66
C ASP A 30 2.39 -0.38 -9.65
N ALA A 31 3.04 -0.44 -8.48
CA ALA A 31 2.62 -1.31 -7.38
C ALA A 31 1.17 -1.02 -6.94
N TYR A 32 0.83 0.27 -6.79
CA TYR A 32 -0.50 0.71 -6.41
C TYR A 32 -1.54 0.46 -7.52
N ALA A 33 -1.18 0.68 -8.80
CA ALA A 33 -2.03 0.35 -9.93
C ALA A 33 -2.35 -1.15 -10.00
N LEU A 34 -1.34 -2.01 -9.76
CA LEU A 34 -1.54 -3.46 -9.70
C LEU A 34 -2.46 -3.86 -8.54
N LEU A 35 -2.31 -3.22 -7.38
CA LEU A 35 -3.20 -3.43 -6.24
C LEU A 35 -4.65 -3.08 -6.63
N GLN A 36 -4.87 -1.96 -7.33
CA GLN A 36 -6.20 -1.53 -7.80
C GLN A 36 -6.84 -2.51 -8.80
N MET A 37 -6.03 -3.22 -9.59
CA MET A 37 -6.53 -4.21 -10.54
C MET A 37 -7.05 -5.48 -9.83
N GLN A 38 -6.64 -5.75 -8.59
CA GLN A 38 -7.04 -6.97 -7.89
C GLN A 38 -8.55 -6.96 -7.53
N PRO A 39 -9.29 -8.07 -7.77
CA PRO A 39 -10.72 -8.14 -7.50
C PRO A 39 -11.08 -7.87 -6.03
N ASN A 40 -10.27 -8.39 -5.11
CA ASN A 40 -10.50 -8.30 -3.66
C ASN A 40 -10.32 -6.88 -3.11
N TYR A 41 -9.70 -5.99 -3.88
CA TYR A 41 -9.38 -4.63 -3.49
C TYR A 41 -10.02 -3.61 -4.45
N ALA A 42 -11.15 -3.92 -5.09
CA ALA A 42 -11.79 -2.98 -6.00
C ALA A 42 -12.09 -1.60 -5.37
N VAL A 43 -12.30 -1.54 -4.04
CA VAL A 43 -12.55 -0.30 -3.28
C VAL A 43 -11.43 0.74 -3.43
N ILE A 44 -10.18 0.31 -3.59
CA ILE A 44 -9.04 1.23 -3.67
C ILE A 44 -8.91 1.92 -5.04
N ARG A 45 -9.74 1.54 -6.03
CA ARG A 45 -9.86 2.27 -7.31
C ARG A 45 -10.43 3.67 -7.12
N HIS A 46 -11.12 3.90 -6.01
CA HIS A 46 -11.72 5.19 -5.67
C HIS A 46 -10.85 6.01 -4.71
N THR A 47 -9.63 5.54 -4.42
CA THR A 47 -8.71 6.19 -3.48
C THR A 47 -7.42 6.57 -4.19
N MET A 48 -6.87 7.72 -3.82
CA MET A 48 -5.56 8.16 -4.27
C MET A 48 -4.58 8.07 -3.10
N MET A 49 -3.38 7.57 -3.37
CA MET A 49 -2.27 7.59 -2.44
C MET A 49 -1.01 8.04 -3.16
N HIS A 50 -0.07 8.55 -2.39
CA HIS A 50 1.23 8.99 -2.84
C HIS A 50 2.32 8.24 -2.08
N GLU A 51 3.52 8.21 -2.66
CA GLU A 51 4.69 7.59 -2.04
C GLU A 51 5.04 8.23 -0.68
N ALA A 52 4.75 9.53 -0.53
CA ALA A 52 4.96 10.27 0.72
C ALA A 52 4.03 9.83 1.87
N ASP A 53 2.94 9.11 1.59
CA ASP A 53 2.03 8.60 2.62
C ASP A 53 2.60 7.37 3.35
N GLY A 54 3.74 6.84 2.87
CA GLY A 54 4.42 5.70 3.46
C GLY A 54 5.06 6.04 4.81
N VAL A 55 4.75 5.24 5.83
CA VAL A 55 5.34 5.35 7.17
C VAL A 55 6.27 4.15 7.40
N LEU A 56 7.55 4.42 7.65
CA LEU A 56 8.52 3.39 8.00
C LEU A 56 8.28 2.91 9.44
N ASN A 57 8.22 1.59 9.63
CA ASN A 57 8.10 0.99 10.96
C ASN A 57 9.45 0.45 11.49
N ASP A 58 9.47 0.04 12.76
CA ASP A 58 10.65 -0.54 13.43
C ASP A 58 11.15 -1.85 12.80
N LYS A 59 10.36 -2.48 11.93
CA LYS A 59 10.69 -3.73 11.22
C LYS A 59 11.24 -3.49 9.81
N ASN A 60 11.57 -2.25 9.47
CA ASN A 60 12.03 -1.86 8.12
C ASN A 60 10.97 -2.13 7.03
N GLU A 61 9.69 -2.05 7.38
CA GLU A 61 8.57 -2.11 6.44
C GLU A 61 8.04 -0.70 6.20
N LEU A 62 7.81 -0.35 4.94
CA LEU A 62 7.17 0.90 4.54
C LEU A 62 5.66 0.66 4.44
N ILE A 63 4.92 1.14 5.44
CA ILE A 63 3.49 0.91 5.60
C ILE A 63 2.69 2.02 4.92
N TYR A 64 1.80 1.64 4.03
CA TYR A 64 0.83 2.54 3.42
C TYR A 64 -0.58 2.20 3.90
N THR A 65 -1.23 3.12 4.62
CA THR A 65 -2.60 2.91 5.10
C THR A 65 -3.59 3.49 4.09
N VAL A 66 -4.30 2.61 3.38
CA VAL A 66 -5.26 3.03 2.35
C VAL A 66 -6.55 3.51 3.02
N PRO A 67 -6.99 4.76 2.79
CA PRO A 67 -8.22 5.27 3.37
C PRO A 67 -9.42 4.53 2.78
N LEU A 68 -10.23 3.88 3.63
CA LEU A 68 -11.45 3.23 3.19
C LEU A 68 -12.61 4.22 3.16
N ILE A 69 -13.36 4.23 2.07
CA ILE A 69 -14.61 4.99 1.98
C ILE A 69 -15.62 4.33 2.93
N PRO A 70 -16.16 5.07 3.91
CA PRO A 70 -17.14 4.50 4.83
C PRO A 70 -18.38 4.04 4.06
N ALA A 71 -18.91 2.87 4.42
CA ALA A 71 -20.17 2.40 3.86
C ALA A 71 -21.26 3.44 4.17
N LYS A 72 -22.01 3.85 3.15
CA LYS A 72 -23.14 4.77 3.31
C LYS A 72 -24.18 4.10 4.21
N HIS A 73 -24.28 4.51 5.47
CA HIS A 73 -25.43 4.18 6.30
C HIS A 73 -26.61 5.04 5.84
N ASN A 74 -27.56 4.45 5.13
CA ASN A 74 -28.90 5.02 5.06
C ASN A 74 -29.56 4.71 6.40
N GLY A 75 -29.76 5.76 7.22
CA GLY A 75 -30.61 5.70 8.41
C GLY A 75 -32.08 5.58 8.04
#